data_AF-A0A3S4F6C0-F1
#
_entry.id   AF-A0A3S4F6C0-F1
#
_cell.length_a   1.000
_cell.length_b   1.000
_cell.length_c   1.000
_cell.angle_alpha   90.00
_cell.angle_beta   90.00
_cell.angle_gamma   90.00
#
_symmetry.space_group_name_H-M   'P 1'
#
loop_
_entity.id
_entity.type
_entity.pdbx_description
1 polymer ?
#
loop_
_entity_poly.entity_id
_entity_poly.type
_entity_poly.pdbx_seq_one_letter_code
_entity_poly.pdbx_strand_id
1 'polypeptide(L)'
;MQKVTQWRKVAQEKRNRSTMKIAAVQANQVGALLCPRCGFHCLHHGRVTIFERQREDSDDLVMTVVDRSGTATSVADARSDNPSDRRHGLAIAFECEGCGEGIELTIAQHKGETHLAWRLSP
;
A
#
# COMPACT_ATOMS: atom_id res chain seq x y z
N MET A 1 -9.94 41.07 -8.58
CA MET A 1 -10.51 39.80 -9.07
C MET A 1 -9.47 38.96 -9.86
N GLN A 2 -8.29 38.68 -9.30
CA GLN A 2 -7.25 37.86 -9.98
C GLN A 2 -6.66 36.75 -9.10
N LYS A 3 -6.98 36.69 -7.81
CA LYS A 3 -6.41 35.69 -6.88
C LYS A 3 -7.17 34.36 -6.81
N VAL A 4 -8.43 34.29 -7.26
CA VAL A 4 -9.25 33.06 -7.19
C VAL A 4 -8.87 32.04 -8.27
N THR A 5 -8.35 32.51 -9.41
CA THR A 5 -8.04 31.68 -10.58
C THR A 5 -6.77 30.84 -10.39
N GLN A 6 -5.86 31.26 -9.51
CA GLN A 6 -4.59 30.57 -9.27
C GLN A 6 -4.74 29.33 -8.38
N TRP A 7 -5.67 29.34 -7.41
CA TRP A 7 -5.97 28.18 -6.56
C TRP A 7 -6.62 27.02 -7.35
N ARG A 8 -7.45 27.35 -8.34
CA ARG A 8 -8.08 26.34 -9.21
C ARG A 8 -7.08 25.59 -10.09
N LYS A 9 -5.97 26.23 -10.50
CA LYS A 9 -4.92 25.56 -11.27
C LYS A 9 -4.09 24.58 -10.42
N VAL A 10 -3.72 24.97 -9.19
CA VAL A 10 -2.98 24.08 -8.26
C VAL A 10 -3.82 22.88 -7.84
N ALA A 11 -5.13 23.06 -7.64
CA ALA A 11 -6.05 21.97 -7.33
C ALA A 11 -6.26 21.00 -8.51
N GLN A 12 -6.09 21.47 -9.74
CA GLN A 12 -6.25 20.67 -10.96
C GLN A 12 -4.95 19.96 -11.36
N GLU A 13 -3.78 20.53 -11.09
CA GLU A 13 -2.47 19.86 -11.27
C GLU A 13 -2.22 18.73 -10.26
N LYS A 14 -2.77 18.81 -9.04
CA LYS A 14 -2.74 17.69 -8.08
C LYS A 14 -3.64 16.50 -8.47
N ARG A 15 -4.51 16.69 -9.46
CA ARG A 15 -5.43 15.65 -9.98
C ARG A 15 -4.81 14.76 -11.07
N ASN A 16 -3.55 14.99 -11.43
CA ASN A 16 -2.87 14.29 -12.51
C ASN A 16 -1.68 13.44 -12.05
N ARG A 17 -1.69 13.01 -10.78
CA ARG A 17 -0.86 11.87 -10.36
C ARG A 17 -1.65 10.63 -10.75
N SER A 18 -1.30 10.10 -11.93
CA SER A 18 -1.85 8.91 -12.55
C SER A 18 -2.41 7.93 -11.52
N THR A 19 -3.73 7.80 -11.49
CA THR A 19 -4.39 6.69 -10.81
C THR A 19 -3.94 5.44 -11.56
N MET A 20 -2.81 4.86 -11.17
CA MET A 20 -2.47 3.50 -11.58
C MET A 20 -3.67 2.68 -11.18
N LYS A 21 -4.35 2.08 -12.18
CA LYS A 21 -5.48 1.20 -11.96
C LYS A 21 -4.99 0.07 -11.06
N ILE A 22 -5.26 0.18 -9.76
CA ILE A 22 -5.03 -0.87 -8.80
C ILE A 22 -5.96 -1.99 -9.25
N ALA A 23 -5.42 -3.04 -9.86
CA ALA A 23 -6.20 -4.22 -10.19
C ALA A 23 -6.90 -4.68 -8.91
N ALA A 24 -8.21 -4.96 -8.99
CA ALA A 24 -8.91 -5.55 -7.87
C ALA A 24 -8.14 -6.79 -7.40
N VAL A 25 -7.98 -6.96 -6.09
CA VAL A 25 -7.32 -8.15 -5.56
C VAL A 25 -8.17 -9.36 -5.94
N GLN A 26 -7.55 -10.28 -6.68
CA GLN A 26 -8.19 -11.49 -7.17
C GLN A 26 -7.57 -12.70 -6.49
N ALA A 27 -8.42 -13.69 -6.22
CA ALA A 27 -8.01 -15.02 -5.82
C ALA A 27 -8.69 -16.05 -6.73
N ASN A 28 -8.05 -17.19 -6.95
CA ASN A 28 -8.67 -18.31 -7.64
C ASN A 28 -9.73 -19.01 -6.75
N GLN A 29 -10.34 -20.08 -7.27
CA GLN A 29 -11.42 -20.80 -6.58
C GLN A 29 -10.99 -21.50 -5.28
N VAL A 30 -9.67 -21.68 -5.05
CA VAL A 30 -9.12 -22.26 -3.82
C VAL A 30 -8.53 -21.20 -2.88
N GLY A 31 -8.71 -19.91 -3.20
CA GLY A 31 -8.25 -18.79 -2.37
C GLY A 31 -6.80 -18.38 -2.59
N ALA A 32 -6.10 -18.89 -3.61
CA ALA A 32 -4.75 -18.44 -3.92
C ALA A 32 -4.80 -17.08 -4.64
N LEU A 33 -4.04 -16.10 -4.14
CA LEU A 33 -3.93 -14.77 -4.71
C LEU A 33 -3.34 -14.83 -6.13
N LEU A 34 -3.90 -14.03 -7.04
CA LEU A 34 -3.39 -13.88 -8.40
C LEU A 34 -2.44 -12.70 -8.50
N CYS A 35 -1.31 -12.90 -9.19
CA CYS A 35 -0.38 -11.83 -9.51
C CYS A 35 -1.09 -10.70 -10.27
N PRO A 36 -0.99 -9.43 -9.83
CA PRO A 36 -1.64 -8.32 -10.53
C PRO A 36 -1.03 -8.00 -11.91
N ARG A 37 0.16 -8.54 -12.22
CA ARG A 37 0.85 -8.32 -13.49
C ARG A 37 0.56 -9.40 -14.53
N CYS A 38 0.67 -10.68 -14.15
CA CYS A 38 0.57 -11.79 -15.10
C CYS A 38 -0.57 -12.79 -14.80
N GLY A 39 -1.30 -12.62 -13.68
CA GLY A 39 -2.37 -13.52 -13.27
C GLY A 39 -1.90 -14.88 -12.71
N PHE A 40 -0.59 -15.14 -12.64
CA PHE A 40 -0.07 -16.38 -12.05
C PHE A 40 -0.27 -16.40 -10.53
N HIS A 41 -0.56 -17.58 -9.96
CA HIS A 41 -1.02 -17.71 -8.58
C HIS A 41 0.07 -18.13 -7.58
N CYS A 42 1.28 -18.44 -8.06
CA CYS A 42 2.42 -18.73 -7.19
C CYS A 42 3.12 -17.43 -6.79
N LEU A 43 2.78 -16.94 -5.61
CA LEU A 43 3.35 -15.73 -5.01
C LEU A 43 4.11 -16.09 -3.73
N HIS A 44 5.41 -15.83 -3.70
CA HIS A 44 6.26 -15.97 -2.51
C HIS A 44 6.11 -14.75 -1.62
N HIS A 45 5.68 -14.96 -0.38
CA HIS A 45 5.61 -13.91 0.63
C HIS A 45 7.02 -13.52 1.10
N GLY A 46 7.36 -12.23 1.05
CA GLY A 46 8.60 -11.66 1.53
C GLY A 46 8.42 -10.78 2.77
N ARG A 47 8.93 -9.55 2.68
CA ARG A 47 8.92 -8.57 3.77
C ARG A 47 7.50 -8.16 4.14
N VAL A 48 7.22 -8.06 5.43
CA VAL A 48 5.99 -7.46 5.98
C VAL A 48 6.32 -6.11 6.60
N THR A 49 5.47 -5.13 6.38
CA THR A 49 5.56 -3.82 7.02
C THR A 49 4.23 -3.46 7.66
N ILE A 50 4.27 -3.23 8.98
CA ILE A 50 3.12 -2.89 9.81
C ILE A 50 3.26 -1.41 10.15
N PHE A 51 2.18 -0.67 9.94
CA PHE A 51 2.09 0.76 10.22
C PHE A 51 1.11 0.97 11.36
N GLU A 52 1.61 1.35 12.53
CA GLU A 52 0.82 1.58 13.72
C GLU A 52 0.75 3.06 14.05
N ARG A 53 -0.46 3.55 14.35
CA ARG A 53 -0.69 4.86 14.95
C ARG A 53 -1.25 4.66 16.35
N GLN A 54 -0.95 5.53 17.31
CA GLN A 54 -1.52 5.42 18.67
C GLN A 54 -3.02 5.71 18.68
N ARG A 55 -3.49 6.54 17.75
CA ARG A 55 -4.91 6.88 17.56
C ARG A 55 -5.20 7.20 16.10
N GLU A 56 -6.49 7.21 15.77
CA GLU A 56 -6.94 7.75 14.48
C GLU A 56 -6.44 9.20 14.33
N ASP A 57 -5.91 9.52 13.15
CA ASP A 57 -5.37 10.85 12.77
C ASP A 57 -4.15 11.34 13.54
N SER A 58 -3.50 10.49 14.33
CA SER A 58 -2.26 10.91 14.98
C SER A 58 -1.15 11.14 13.95
N ASP A 59 -0.28 12.11 14.21
CA ASP A 59 0.96 12.27 13.44
C ASP A 59 2.01 11.20 13.82
N ASP A 60 1.83 10.53 14.96
CA ASP A 60 2.65 9.39 15.32
C ASP A 60 2.48 8.25 14.30
N LEU A 61 3.62 7.66 13.94
CA LEU A 61 3.68 6.49 13.11
C LEU A 61 4.84 5.63 13.58
N VAL A 62 4.51 4.44 14.07
CA VAL A 62 5.49 3.39 14.32
C VAL A 62 5.42 2.42 13.15
N MET A 63 6.50 2.37 12.37
CA MET A 63 6.65 1.41 11.29
C MET A 63 7.46 0.22 11.81
N THR A 64 6.87 -0.97 11.77
CA THR A 64 7.57 -2.23 12.08
C THR A 64 7.75 -3.04 10.82
N VAL A 65 9.00 -3.36 10.49
CA VAL A 65 9.37 -4.17 9.33
C VAL A 65 9.83 -5.53 9.81
N VAL A 66 9.25 -6.60 9.28
CA VAL A 66 9.71 -7.98 9.46
C VAL A 66 10.24 -8.50 8.13
N ASP A 67 11.50 -8.90 8.09
CA ASP A 67 12.13 -9.44 6.89
C ASP A 67 12.03 -10.97 6.78
N ARG A 68 12.56 -11.54 5.68
CA ARG A 68 12.55 -13.00 5.44
C ARG A 68 13.38 -13.79 6.47
N SER A 69 14.30 -13.14 7.19
CA SER A 69 15.06 -13.79 8.28
C SER A 69 14.27 -13.88 9.58
N GLY A 70 13.10 -13.23 9.65
CA GLY A 70 12.30 -13.09 10.87
C GLY A 70 12.77 -11.95 11.77
N THR A 71 13.72 -11.12 11.31
CA THR A 71 14.19 -9.96 12.08
C THR A 71 13.13 -8.85 12.02
N ALA A 72 12.72 -8.36 13.19
CA ALA A 72 11.80 -7.24 13.32
C ALA A 72 12.55 -5.95 13.68
N THR A 73 12.32 -4.88 12.93
CA THR A 73 12.85 -3.54 13.21
C THR A 73 11.71 -2.54 13.29
N SER A 74 11.66 -1.76 14.37
CA SER A 74 10.64 -0.71 14.57
C SER A 74 11.26 0.68 14.53
N VAL A 75 10.64 1.59 13.79
CA VAL A 75 11.06 2.99 13.63
C VAL A 75 9.88 3.89 13.98
N ALA A 76 10.06 4.75 14.99
CA ALA A 76 9.12 5.81 15.32
C ALA A 76 9.30 7.02 14.40
N ASP A 77 8.24 7.81 14.22
CA ASP A 77 8.19 9.00 13.36
C ASP A 77 8.64 8.70 11.92
N ALA A 78 8.33 7.50 11.44
CA ALA A 78 8.75 7.06 10.11
C ALA A 78 8.13 7.93 9.01
N ARG A 79 8.89 8.21 7.95
CA ARG A 79 8.30 8.78 6.71
C ARG A 79 7.33 7.75 6.14
N SER A 80 6.07 8.14 6.04
CA SER A 80 4.97 7.20 5.80
C SER A 80 4.79 6.85 4.33
N ASP A 81 4.95 5.57 4.01
CA ASP A 81 4.31 4.89 2.88
C ASP A 81 3.12 4.02 3.36
N ASN A 82 2.55 4.33 4.54
CA ASN A 82 1.38 3.66 5.09
C ASN A 82 0.24 3.68 4.06
N PRO A 83 -0.33 2.52 3.67
CA PRO A 83 -1.43 2.47 2.73
C PRO A 83 -2.75 3.04 3.30
N SER A 84 -2.84 3.26 4.62
CA SER A 84 -3.93 3.98 5.27
C SER A 84 -3.51 5.39 5.68
N ASP A 85 -4.21 6.41 5.18
CA ASP A 85 -3.90 7.81 5.49
C ASP A 85 -4.03 8.14 6.98
N ARG A 86 -5.09 7.63 7.61
CA ARG A 86 -5.56 8.06 8.94
C ARG A 86 -5.44 7.01 10.04
N ARG A 87 -5.14 5.76 9.68
CA ARG A 87 -5.22 4.60 10.59
C ARG A 87 -4.05 3.64 10.36
N HIS A 88 -4.14 2.48 11.00
CA HIS A 88 -3.20 1.39 10.83
C HIS A 88 -3.18 0.89 9.38
N GLY A 89 -2.05 0.33 8.99
CA GLY A 89 -1.88 -0.27 7.68
C GLY A 89 -0.96 -1.48 7.70
N LEU A 90 -1.08 -2.31 6.69
CA LEU A 90 -0.21 -3.46 6.46
C LEU A 90 0.23 -3.46 5.01
N ALA A 91 1.49 -3.78 4.77
CA ALA A 91 2.05 -4.01 3.46
C ALA A 91 2.82 -5.34 3.47
N ILE A 92 2.57 -6.16 2.45
CA ILE A 92 3.19 -7.48 2.29
C ILE A 92 3.84 -7.53 0.92
N ALA A 93 5.16 -7.60 0.88
CA ALA A 93 5.91 -7.78 -0.36
C ALA A 93 5.76 -9.22 -0.88
N PHE A 94 5.57 -9.35 -2.18
CA PHE A 94 5.49 -10.62 -2.89
C PHE A 94 6.51 -10.69 -4.04
N GLU A 95 6.93 -11.91 -4.32
CA GLU A 95 7.67 -12.27 -5.52
C GLU A 95 6.85 -13.28 -6.32
N CYS A 96 6.53 -12.96 -7.57
CA CYS A 96 5.79 -13.85 -8.45
C CYS A 96 6.75 -14.78 -9.18
N GLU A 97 6.54 -16.09 -9.09
CA GLU A 97 7.38 -17.06 -9.83
C GLU A 97 7.32 -16.89 -11.37
N GLY A 98 6.26 -16.25 -11.88
CA GLY A 98 6.08 -16.03 -13.32
C GLY A 98 6.63 -14.71 -13.86
N CYS A 99 6.78 -13.67 -13.03
CA CYS A 99 7.21 -12.34 -13.50
C CYS A 99 8.11 -11.56 -12.53
N GLY A 100 8.58 -12.19 -11.44
CA GLY A 100 9.53 -11.62 -10.50
C GLY A 100 8.92 -10.76 -9.39
N GLU A 101 9.80 -9.97 -8.76
CA GLU A 101 9.55 -9.15 -7.57
C GLU A 101 8.82 -7.83 -7.87
N GLY A 102 8.57 -7.02 -6.83
CA GLY A 102 8.04 -5.66 -6.98
C GLY A 102 6.52 -5.56 -6.99
N ILE A 103 5.84 -6.54 -6.39
CA ILE A 103 4.41 -6.47 -6.06
C ILE A 103 4.25 -6.46 -4.55
N GLU A 104 3.33 -5.65 -4.05
CA GLU A 104 3.04 -5.56 -2.63
C GLU A 104 1.52 -5.54 -2.42
N LEU A 105 1.01 -6.44 -1.58
CA LEU A 105 -0.38 -6.42 -1.14
C LEU A 105 -0.48 -5.49 0.06
N THR A 106 -1.32 -4.47 -0.07
CA THR A 106 -1.60 -3.51 1.00
C THR A 106 -2.98 -3.74 1.58
N ILE A 107 -3.07 -3.64 2.91
CA ILE A 107 -4.33 -3.62 3.66
C ILE A 107 -4.44 -2.25 4.34
N ALA A 108 -5.51 -1.54 4.05
CA ALA A 108 -5.77 -0.22 4.60
C ALA A 108 -7.21 -0.13 5.11
N GLN A 109 -7.44 0.62 6.19
CA GLN A 109 -8.78 0.89 6.65
C GLN A 109 -9.24 2.29 6.25
N HIS A 110 -10.50 2.41 5.80
CA HIS A 110 -11.19 3.69 5.63
C HIS A 110 -12.63 3.59 6.13
N LYS A 111 -12.99 4.39 7.15
CA LYS A 111 -14.37 4.49 7.67
C LYS A 111 -15.05 3.15 7.99
N GLY A 112 -14.29 2.18 8.49
CA GLY A 112 -14.80 0.84 8.84
C GLY A 112 -14.68 -0.18 7.71
N GLU A 113 -14.37 0.25 6.48
CA GLU A 113 -14.07 -0.64 5.37
C GLU A 113 -12.60 -1.06 5.37
N THR A 114 -12.35 -2.32 5.04
CA THR A 114 -11.01 -2.86 4.82
C THR A 114 -10.77 -2.95 3.32
N HIS A 115 -9.78 -2.19 2.84
CA HIS A 115 -9.37 -2.16 1.46
C HIS A 115 -8.14 -3.03 1.25
N LEU A 116 -8.23 -3.91 0.26
CA LEU A 116 -7.14 -4.73 -0.25
C LEU A 116 -6.73 -4.16 -1.60
N ALA A 117 -5.44 -3.89 -1.79
CA ALA A 117 -4.92 -3.26 -2.99
C ALA A 117 -3.51 -3.73 -3.33
N TRP A 118 -3.15 -3.72 -4.61
CA TRP A 118 -1.79 -3.96 -5.07
C TRP A 118 -1.03 -2.64 -5.25
N ARG A 119 0.17 -2.55 -4.70
CA ARG A 119 1.18 -1.56 -5.03
C ARG A 119 2.25 -2.22 -5.90
N LEU A 120 2.57 -1.58 -7.03
CA LEU A 120 3.55 -2.08 -7.98
C LEU A 120 4.78 -1.17 -7.92
N SER A 121 5.97 -1.75 -7.78
CA SER A 121 7.22 -1.06 -8.09
C SER A 121 7.62 -1.36 -9.55
N PRO A 122 8.36 -0.45 -10.21
CA PRO A 122 8.92 -0.68 -11.53
C PRO A 122 9.76 -1.96 -11.61
#